data_AF-A0A3D2A8T6-F1
#
_entry.id   AF-A0A3D2A8T6-F1
#
_cell.length_a   1.000
_cell.length_b   1.000
_cell.length_c   1.000
_cell.angle_alpha   90.00
_cell.angle_beta   90.00
_cell.angle_gamma   90.00
#
_symmetry.space_group_name_H-M   'P 1'
#
loop_
_entity.id
_entity.type
_entity.pdbx_description
1 polymer ?
#
loop_
_entity_poly.entity_id
_entity_poly.type
_entity_poly.pdbx_seq_one_letter_code
_entity_poly.pdbx_strand_id
1 'polypeptide(L)'
;MKRILSKAVIALIITCVLTILCITPASAAETGAISANRNYTVKTGEYITVTVTYSASEKFKSVEGTIEFDDTLFQCDKTDNKYVVNFTGNVVNVKATPTDNLTTIPVKFKAIAPGKAVFTSALTGTKEDGTKGATVRQSNANRRVTVTGTAIAEAAAPEPDALNFEFEGADFSIVVPEISYPDFELYDSIYNNANIKTLNDKYGKYKLVFAKNNDDLKTYLFNLNEEGTIEFLEYIVINDDIYIIENPDTANKEPDGDWQIGKCTLSNGLTVDCFESKKSVMSDFYVFLCYHGGKSAYFRYDKATNILQREPGFALIDYQPVESPSHNGLINRMAVLSSEAKSLIFLAMTEFILIVVLIILIVLRRRKNPLPVEEE
;
A
#
# COMPACT_ATOMS: atom_id res chain seq x y z
N MET A 1 -15.55 15.25 88.17
CA MET A 1 -14.79 14.87 86.95
C MET A 1 -15.01 13.43 86.48
N LYS A 2 -15.10 12.40 87.34
CA LYS A 2 -15.25 10.99 86.91
C LYS A 2 -16.47 10.66 86.02
N ARG A 3 -17.62 11.33 86.20
CA ARG A 3 -18.85 11.09 85.41
C ARG A 3 -18.87 11.71 84.01
N ILE A 4 -18.03 12.73 83.78
CA ILE A 4 -17.91 13.38 82.46
C ILE A 4 -16.84 12.66 81.63
N LEU A 5 -15.76 12.20 82.27
CA LEU A 5 -14.76 11.34 81.63
C LEU A 5 -15.35 10.01 81.13
N SER A 6 -16.26 9.38 81.89
CA SER A 6 -16.84 8.09 81.45
C SER A 6 -17.74 8.24 80.22
N LYS A 7 -18.51 9.32 80.13
CA LYS A 7 -19.40 9.58 78.98
C LYS A 7 -18.62 10.01 77.74
N ALA A 8 -17.55 10.78 77.90
CA ALA A 8 -16.66 11.16 76.81
C ALA A 8 -15.88 9.96 76.26
N VAL A 9 -15.41 9.04 77.12
CA VAL A 9 -14.72 7.82 76.70
C VAL A 9 -15.69 6.84 76.03
N ILE A 10 -16.92 6.69 76.53
CA ILE A 10 -17.94 5.84 75.88
C ILE A 10 -18.38 6.44 74.54
N ALA A 11 -18.54 7.76 74.42
CA ALA A 11 -18.84 8.40 73.15
C ALA A 11 -17.69 8.25 72.15
N LEU A 12 -16.43 8.34 72.59
CA LEU A 12 -15.26 8.13 71.73
C LEU A 12 -15.16 6.67 71.26
N ILE A 13 -15.47 5.70 72.14
CA ILE A 13 -15.49 4.27 71.78
C ILE A 13 -16.64 3.98 70.82
N ILE A 14 -17.84 4.52 71.04
CA ILE A 14 -18.97 4.34 70.11
C ILE A 14 -18.68 4.99 68.76
N THR A 15 -18.04 6.17 68.74
CA THR A 15 -17.66 6.85 67.49
C THR A 15 -16.54 6.10 66.76
N CYS A 16 -15.56 5.54 67.49
CA CYS A 16 -14.52 4.67 66.91
C CYS A 16 -15.08 3.32 66.43
N VAL A 17 -16.09 2.74 67.10
CA VAL A 17 -16.73 1.49 66.67
C VAL A 17 -17.67 1.72 65.50
N LEU A 18 -18.35 2.89 65.40
CA LEU A 18 -19.15 3.25 64.22
C LEU A 18 -18.28 3.56 62.99
N THR A 19 -17.09 4.14 63.16
CA THR A 19 -16.16 4.35 62.02
C THR A 19 -15.47 3.07 61.57
N ILE A 20 -15.39 2.04 62.42
CA ILE A 20 -14.89 0.70 62.05
C ILE A 20 -15.99 -0.15 61.37
N LEU A 21 -17.28 0.20 61.48
CA LEU A 21 -18.38 -0.58 60.90
C LEU A 21 -18.90 -0.08 59.55
N CYS A 22 -18.42 1.07 59.06
CA CYS A 22 -18.65 1.51 57.68
C CYS A 22 -17.45 1.16 56.78
N ILE A 23 -16.95 -0.07 56.89
CA ILE A 23 -16.26 -0.69 55.77
C ILE A 23 -17.39 -1.13 54.84
N THR A 24 -17.85 -0.23 53.96
CA THR A 24 -18.45 -0.68 52.70
C THR A 24 -17.53 -1.77 52.17
N PRO A 25 -18.01 -2.96 51.76
CA PRO A 25 -17.12 -3.87 51.07
C PRO A 25 -16.51 -3.05 49.95
N ALA A 26 -15.20 -2.81 50.03
CA ALA A 26 -14.47 -2.26 48.90
C ALA A 26 -14.83 -3.23 47.79
N SER A 27 -15.66 -2.77 46.84
CA SER A 27 -16.02 -3.55 45.68
C SER A 27 -14.70 -4.09 45.18
N ALA A 28 -14.53 -5.42 45.23
CA ALA A 28 -13.27 -6.05 44.86
C ALA A 28 -12.93 -5.46 43.50
N ALA A 29 -11.83 -4.70 43.43
CA ALA A 29 -11.47 -4.00 42.21
C ALA A 29 -11.36 -5.08 41.13
N GLU A 30 -12.24 -5.00 40.14
CA GLU A 30 -12.21 -5.90 38.98
C GLU A 30 -10.81 -5.75 38.38
N THR A 31 -10.02 -6.81 38.48
CA THR A 31 -8.59 -6.77 38.21
C THR A 31 -8.35 -7.51 36.90
N GLY A 32 -8.32 -6.74 35.82
CA GLY A 32 -7.63 -7.14 34.59
C GLY A 32 -6.14 -7.12 34.86
N ALA A 33 -5.43 -8.18 34.50
CA ALA A 33 -4.00 -8.27 34.65
C ALA A 33 -3.39 -8.91 33.39
N ILE A 34 -2.37 -8.28 32.82
CA ILE A 34 -1.53 -8.98 31.86
C ILE A 34 -0.63 -9.94 32.63
N SER A 35 -0.62 -11.21 32.23
CA SER A 35 0.34 -12.19 32.72
C SER A 35 1.20 -12.71 31.57
N ALA A 36 2.20 -11.92 31.14
CA ALA A 36 3.35 -12.52 30.47
C ALA A 36 4.20 -13.25 31.51
N ASN A 37 4.72 -14.45 31.19
CA ASN A 37 5.72 -15.12 32.03
C ASN A 37 6.93 -14.17 32.22
N ARG A 38 7.71 -14.37 33.29
CA ARG A 38 8.76 -13.42 33.77
C ARG A 38 9.69 -12.94 32.64
N ASN A 39 10.23 -11.71 32.81
CA ASN A 39 11.32 -11.08 32.02
C ASN A 39 11.86 -11.99 30.91
N TYR A 40 11.36 -11.81 29.70
CA TYR A 40 11.83 -12.57 28.55
C TYR A 40 13.12 -11.98 28.03
N THR A 41 14.13 -12.84 27.96
CA THR A 41 15.23 -12.69 27.03
C THR A 41 14.93 -13.61 25.85
N VAL A 42 14.60 -13.02 24.70
CA VAL A 42 14.39 -13.77 23.45
C VAL A 42 15.42 -13.35 22.43
N LYS A 43 15.76 -14.28 21.54
CA LYS A 43 16.56 -13.97 20.35
C LYS A 43 15.64 -13.49 19.23
N THR A 44 16.17 -12.67 18.33
CA THR A 44 15.49 -12.36 17.07
C THR A 44 15.11 -13.67 16.35
N GLY A 45 13.87 -13.76 15.88
CA GLY A 45 13.27 -14.95 15.26
C GLY A 45 12.44 -15.83 16.20
N GLU A 46 12.62 -15.70 17.52
CA GLU A 46 11.85 -16.47 18.50
C GLU A 46 10.50 -15.81 18.82
N TYR A 47 9.55 -16.64 19.26
CA TYR A 47 8.21 -16.18 19.66
C TYR A 47 8.13 -15.96 21.16
N ILE A 48 7.49 -14.86 21.56
CA ILE A 48 6.95 -14.65 22.90
C ILE A 48 5.43 -14.80 22.87
N THR A 49 4.86 -15.21 24.00
CA THR A 49 3.41 -15.22 24.19
C THR A 49 3.05 -14.22 25.29
N VAL A 50 2.35 -13.17 24.91
CA VAL A 50 1.76 -12.21 25.85
C VAL A 50 0.36 -12.70 26.18
N THR A 51 0.11 -12.97 27.45
CA THR A 51 -1.22 -13.44 27.87
C THR A 51 -1.97 -12.33 28.58
N VAL A 52 -3.15 -12.04 28.07
CA VAL A 52 -4.09 -11.09 28.67
C VAL A 52 -5.04 -11.87 29.56
N THR A 53 -5.04 -11.58 30.85
CA THR A 53 -5.88 -12.29 31.82
C THR A 53 -6.89 -11.33 32.44
N TYR A 54 -8.15 -11.74 32.43
CA TYR A 54 -9.25 -11.03 33.04
C TYR A 54 -9.78 -11.86 34.19
N SER A 55 -9.79 -11.30 35.41
CA SER A 55 -10.33 -11.97 36.60
C SER A 55 -11.39 -11.08 37.25
N ALA A 56 -12.55 -11.65 37.51
CA ALA A 56 -13.66 -10.95 38.13
C ALA A 56 -14.36 -11.78 39.21
N SER A 57 -15.07 -11.10 40.09
CA SER A 57 -15.94 -11.74 41.09
C SER A 57 -17.24 -12.29 40.48
N GLU A 58 -17.64 -11.81 39.29
CA GLU A 58 -18.87 -12.16 38.58
C GLU A 58 -18.59 -12.42 37.10
N LYS A 59 -19.52 -13.10 36.40
CA LYS A 59 -19.39 -13.39 34.98
C LYS A 59 -19.57 -12.14 34.13
N PHE A 60 -18.74 -12.03 33.10
CA PHE A 60 -18.79 -10.95 32.10
C PHE A 60 -19.43 -11.44 30.82
N LYS A 61 -20.29 -10.61 30.21
CA LYS A 61 -20.92 -10.89 28.91
C LYS A 61 -19.90 -10.80 27.78
N SER A 62 -18.98 -9.84 27.86
CA SER A 62 -17.89 -9.68 26.89
C SER A 62 -16.70 -8.98 27.51
N VAL A 63 -15.52 -9.29 27.00
CA VAL A 63 -14.26 -8.62 27.33
C VAL A 63 -13.64 -8.10 26.03
N GLU A 64 -13.24 -6.84 26.05
CA GLU A 64 -12.52 -6.18 24.95
C GLU A 64 -11.22 -5.61 25.50
N GLY A 65 -10.14 -5.68 24.72
CA GLY A 65 -8.85 -5.14 25.10
C GLY A 65 -8.00 -4.72 23.93
N THR A 66 -6.96 -3.96 24.22
CA THR A 66 -5.90 -3.60 23.28
C THR A 66 -4.57 -4.04 23.84
N ILE A 67 -3.66 -4.48 22.98
CA ILE A 67 -2.23 -4.66 23.29
C ILE A 67 -1.47 -3.76 22.33
N GLU A 68 -0.65 -2.85 22.86
CA GLU A 68 0.28 -2.06 22.06
C GLU A 68 1.69 -2.63 22.22
N PHE A 69 2.42 -2.67 21.11
CA PHE A 69 3.77 -3.19 21.03
C PHE A 69 4.63 -2.30 20.14
N ASP A 70 5.94 -2.52 20.16
CA ASP A 70 6.88 -1.87 19.24
C ASP A 70 6.98 -2.73 17.98
N ASP A 71 6.37 -2.27 16.89
CA ASP A 71 6.32 -2.96 15.61
C ASP A 71 7.65 -2.95 14.84
N THR A 72 8.64 -2.18 15.33
CA THR A 72 10.03 -2.25 14.87
C THR A 72 10.80 -3.40 15.53
N LEU A 73 10.35 -3.87 16.70
CA LEU A 73 11.00 -4.93 17.48
C LEU A 73 10.23 -6.25 17.47
N PHE A 74 8.91 -6.23 17.26
CA PHE A 74 8.05 -7.41 17.30
C PHE A 74 7.01 -7.42 16.18
N GLN A 75 6.61 -8.62 15.72
CA GLN A 75 5.51 -8.84 14.79
C GLN A 75 4.46 -9.74 15.46
N CYS A 76 3.18 -9.37 15.42
CA CYS A 76 2.11 -10.23 15.97
C CYS A 76 1.80 -11.39 15.01
N ASP A 77 1.70 -12.61 15.55
CA ASP A 77 1.30 -13.82 14.82
C ASP A 77 -0.15 -14.20 15.18
N LYS A 78 -0.88 -14.82 14.26
CA LYS A 78 -2.31 -15.15 14.44
C LYS A 78 -2.51 -15.97 15.71
N THR A 79 -3.51 -15.58 16.50
CA THR A 79 -3.93 -16.31 17.70
C THR A 79 -5.00 -17.34 17.37
N ASP A 80 -5.25 -18.23 18.32
CA ASP A 80 -6.25 -19.29 18.25
C ASP A 80 -7.64 -18.76 17.79
N ASN A 81 -8.35 -19.51 16.95
CA ASN A 81 -9.60 -19.12 16.26
C ASN A 81 -10.79 -18.81 17.22
N LYS A 82 -10.57 -18.92 18.53
CA LYS A 82 -11.54 -18.68 19.59
C LYS A 82 -11.73 -17.19 19.92
N TYR A 83 -10.81 -16.32 19.48
CA TYR A 83 -10.82 -14.88 19.80
C TYR A 83 -10.84 -14.03 18.52
N VAL A 84 -11.59 -12.92 18.55
CA VAL A 84 -11.54 -11.95 17.45
C VAL A 84 -10.35 -11.03 17.70
N VAL A 85 -9.37 -11.09 16.81
CA VAL A 85 -8.16 -10.26 16.85
C VAL A 85 -8.10 -9.39 15.61
N ASN A 86 -8.22 -8.07 15.78
CA ASN A 86 -8.13 -7.09 14.69
C ASN A 86 -6.84 -6.27 14.83
N PHE A 87 -6.15 -6.08 13.71
CA PHE A 87 -4.86 -5.39 13.65
C PHE A 87 -5.02 -3.96 13.13
N THR A 88 -4.36 -3.01 13.78
CA THR A 88 -4.23 -1.64 13.27
C THR A 88 -2.84 -1.14 13.63
N GLY A 89 -1.88 -1.33 12.72
CA GLY A 89 -0.47 -0.99 12.96
C GLY A 89 0.09 -1.70 14.21
N ASN A 90 0.59 -0.90 15.15
CA ASN A 90 1.20 -1.33 16.41
C ASN A 90 0.20 -1.70 17.53
N VAL A 91 -1.09 -1.80 17.23
CA VAL A 91 -2.16 -2.13 18.19
C VAL A 91 -2.91 -3.39 17.78
N VAL A 92 -3.02 -4.32 18.72
CA VAL A 92 -3.82 -5.55 18.62
C VAL A 92 -5.11 -5.37 19.43
N ASN A 93 -6.26 -5.44 18.78
CA ASN A 93 -7.56 -5.43 19.46
C ASN A 93 -8.01 -6.87 19.73
N VAL A 94 -8.26 -7.22 20.99
CA VAL A 94 -8.74 -8.54 21.41
C VAL A 94 -10.17 -8.47 21.89
N LYS A 95 -11.01 -9.40 21.44
CA LYS A 95 -12.39 -9.56 21.95
C LYS A 95 -12.68 -11.02 22.28
N ALA A 96 -13.25 -11.23 23.46
CA ALA A 96 -13.61 -12.54 23.98
C ALA A 96 -15.00 -12.54 24.63
N THR A 97 -15.67 -13.69 24.59
CA THR A 97 -16.87 -13.97 25.37
C THR A 97 -16.49 -14.94 26.50
N PRO A 98 -16.32 -14.46 27.74
CA PRO A 98 -15.97 -15.29 28.90
C PRO A 98 -17.00 -16.40 29.14
N THR A 99 -16.54 -17.62 29.41
CA THR A 99 -17.41 -18.70 29.92
C THR A 99 -17.39 -18.78 31.45
N ASP A 100 -16.34 -18.23 32.06
CA ASP A 100 -16.04 -18.28 33.49
C ASP A 100 -15.54 -16.92 34.01
N ASN A 101 -15.44 -16.83 35.34
CA ASN A 101 -14.96 -15.63 36.07
C ASN A 101 -13.46 -15.33 35.83
N LEU A 102 -12.75 -16.21 35.13
CA LEU A 102 -11.37 -16.05 34.68
C LEU A 102 -11.32 -16.27 33.17
N THR A 103 -10.78 -15.33 32.43
CA THR A 103 -10.57 -15.44 30.97
C THR A 103 -9.12 -15.12 30.62
N THR A 104 -8.51 -15.96 29.80
CA THR A 104 -7.10 -15.89 29.45
C THR A 104 -6.95 -15.92 27.93
N ILE A 105 -6.40 -14.85 27.35
CA ILE A 105 -6.26 -14.66 25.90
C ILE A 105 -4.75 -14.64 25.56
N PRO A 106 -4.19 -15.72 24.99
CA PRO A 106 -2.80 -15.74 24.57
C PRO A 106 -2.61 -15.08 23.20
N VAL A 107 -1.66 -14.16 23.11
CA VAL A 107 -1.26 -13.48 21.87
C VAL A 107 0.22 -13.71 21.60
N LYS A 108 0.56 -14.23 20.42
CA LYS A 108 1.94 -14.56 20.05
C LYS A 108 2.58 -13.40 19.29
N PHE A 109 3.84 -13.10 19.62
CA PHE A 109 4.64 -12.09 18.92
C PHE A 109 6.00 -12.69 18.58
N LYS A 110 6.45 -12.55 17.34
CA LYS A 110 7.80 -12.89 16.88
C LYS A 110 8.73 -11.69 17.12
N ALA A 111 9.89 -11.90 17.73
CA ALA A 111 10.91 -10.86 17.83
C ALA A 111 11.59 -10.67 16.47
N ILE A 112 11.64 -9.45 15.95
CA ILE A 112 12.21 -9.14 14.63
C ILE A 112 13.48 -8.27 14.70
N ALA A 113 13.73 -7.58 15.81
CA ALA A 113 14.96 -6.82 16.02
C ALA A 113 15.41 -6.80 17.51
N PRO A 114 16.73 -6.65 17.77
CA PRO A 114 17.25 -6.51 19.12
C PRO A 114 16.88 -5.15 19.72
N GLY A 115 16.46 -5.13 20.98
CA GLY A 115 15.96 -3.92 21.62
C GLY A 115 15.28 -4.19 22.95
N LYS A 116 14.89 -3.13 23.63
CA LYS A 116 14.10 -3.22 24.86
C LYS A 116 12.73 -2.62 24.59
N ALA A 117 11.71 -3.46 24.55
CA ALA A 117 10.33 -3.03 24.38
C ALA A 117 9.53 -3.22 25.67
N VAL A 118 8.44 -2.47 25.78
CA VAL A 118 7.41 -2.68 26.79
C VAL A 118 6.10 -2.89 26.06
N PHE A 119 5.42 -3.99 26.37
CA PHE A 119 4.04 -4.20 25.91
C PHE A 119 3.11 -3.47 26.88
N THR A 120 2.19 -2.69 26.35
CA THR A 120 1.10 -2.06 27.12
C THR A 120 -0.21 -2.74 26.75
N SER A 121 -1.17 -2.74 27.68
CA SER A 121 -2.53 -3.16 27.35
C SER A 121 -3.57 -2.33 28.07
N ALA A 122 -4.76 -2.26 27.48
CA ALA A 122 -5.96 -1.76 28.11
C ALA A 122 -7.06 -2.81 28.01
N LEU A 123 -7.89 -2.95 29.05
CA LEU A 123 -8.99 -3.92 29.09
C LEU A 123 -10.27 -3.29 29.60
N THR A 124 -11.38 -3.69 29.01
CA THR A 124 -12.74 -3.32 29.39
C THR A 124 -13.63 -4.57 29.41
N GLY A 125 -14.24 -4.86 30.56
CA GLY A 125 -15.29 -5.87 30.69
C GLY A 125 -16.68 -5.24 30.55
N THR A 126 -17.64 -5.94 29.96
CA THR A 126 -19.07 -5.57 29.98
C THR A 126 -19.88 -6.63 30.73
N LYS A 127 -20.63 -6.20 31.75
CA LYS A 127 -21.48 -7.06 32.59
C LYS A 127 -22.73 -7.54 31.83
N GLU A 128 -23.43 -8.53 32.38
CA GLU A 128 -24.67 -9.05 31.77
C GLU A 128 -25.79 -7.99 31.67
N ASP A 129 -25.85 -7.05 32.62
CA ASP A 129 -26.78 -5.92 32.62
C ASP A 129 -26.42 -4.80 31.60
N GLY A 130 -25.34 -4.99 30.83
CA GLY A 130 -24.88 -4.05 29.81
C GLY A 130 -24.06 -2.88 30.37
N THR A 131 -23.87 -2.80 31.69
CA THR A 131 -22.97 -1.79 32.27
C THR A 131 -21.51 -2.16 31.98
N LYS A 132 -20.69 -1.14 31.72
CA LYS A 132 -19.24 -1.34 31.61
C LYS A 132 -18.71 -1.68 33.00
N GLY A 133 -18.14 -2.88 33.15
CA GLY A 133 -17.26 -3.18 34.28
C GLY A 133 -16.06 -2.25 34.27
N ALA A 134 -15.38 -2.13 35.42
CA ALA A 134 -14.33 -1.15 35.62
C ALA A 134 -13.34 -1.16 34.44
N THR A 135 -13.11 0.01 33.84
CA THR A 135 -12.05 0.17 32.84
C THR A 135 -10.73 0.02 33.57
N VAL A 136 -10.04 -1.10 33.38
CA VAL A 136 -8.69 -1.25 33.90
C VAL A 136 -7.77 -0.51 32.94
N ARG A 137 -7.71 0.81 33.12
CA ARG A 137 -6.66 1.64 32.53
C ARG A 137 -5.42 1.43 33.38
N GLN A 138 -4.54 0.57 32.88
CA GLN A 138 -3.20 0.30 33.42
C GLN A 138 -3.20 -0.53 34.71
N SER A 139 -3.16 -1.86 34.57
CA SER A 139 -2.60 -2.69 35.64
C SER A 139 -1.07 -2.58 35.57
N ASN A 140 -0.47 -1.83 36.50
CA ASN A 140 0.94 -1.72 36.93
C ASN A 140 1.92 -2.85 36.52
N ALA A 141 2.12 -3.03 35.23
CA ALA A 141 3.03 -4.02 34.68
C ALA A 141 3.61 -3.46 33.37
N ASN A 142 4.35 -2.35 33.48
CA ASN A 142 5.41 -2.00 32.53
C ASN A 142 6.43 -3.15 32.54
N ARG A 143 6.10 -4.27 31.91
CA ARG A 143 6.91 -5.47 31.88
C ARG A 143 7.86 -5.34 30.70
N ARG A 144 9.08 -4.93 31.02
CA ARG A 144 10.19 -4.77 30.08
C ARG A 144 10.56 -6.12 29.49
N VAL A 145 10.39 -6.28 28.19
CA VAL A 145 10.99 -7.38 27.43
C VAL A 145 12.36 -6.90 26.97
N THR A 146 13.41 -7.63 27.32
CA THR A 146 14.78 -7.31 26.87
C THR A 146 15.15 -8.33 25.81
N VAL A 147 15.11 -7.93 24.54
CA VAL A 147 15.64 -8.74 23.45
C VAL A 147 17.16 -8.59 23.50
N THR A 148 17.86 -9.62 24.00
CA THR A 148 19.33 -9.61 23.96
C THR A 148 19.78 -10.17 22.63
N GLY A 149 20.38 -9.31 21.82
CA GLY A 149 21.25 -9.68 20.72
C GLY A 149 22.44 -8.74 20.77
N THR A 150 23.61 -9.22 20.40
CA THR A 150 24.73 -8.36 20.04
C THR A 150 24.20 -7.35 19.03
N ALA A 151 24.61 -6.07 19.15
CA ALA A 151 24.53 -5.15 18.03
C ALA A 151 24.97 -5.95 16.81
N ILE A 152 24.15 -5.96 15.76
CA ILE A 152 24.57 -6.56 14.52
C ILE A 152 25.83 -5.76 14.17
N ALA A 153 27.00 -6.36 14.40
CA ALA A 153 28.20 -5.98 13.68
C ALA A 153 27.71 -5.93 12.26
N GLU A 154 27.73 -4.72 11.66
CA GLU A 154 27.31 -4.43 10.29
C GLU A 154 26.93 -5.71 9.60
N ALA A 155 25.62 -6.05 9.65
CA ALA A 155 25.17 -7.37 9.26
C ALA A 155 25.88 -7.66 7.96
N ALA A 156 26.70 -8.71 7.92
CA ALA A 156 26.83 -9.41 6.64
C ALA A 156 25.38 -9.53 6.20
N ALA A 157 25.04 -8.85 5.09
CA ALA A 157 23.68 -8.62 4.65
C ALA A 157 22.88 -9.89 4.97
N PRO A 158 21.70 -9.79 5.62
CA PRO A 158 20.92 -10.98 5.96
C PRO A 158 21.02 -11.90 4.75
N GLU A 159 21.51 -13.14 4.93
CA GLU A 159 21.62 -14.05 3.78
C GLU A 159 20.29 -13.92 3.06
N PRO A 160 20.30 -13.40 1.81
CA PRO A 160 19.07 -13.02 1.15
C PRO A 160 18.16 -14.22 1.29
N ASP A 161 16.98 -14.03 1.88
CA ASP A 161 15.97 -15.07 1.81
C ASP A 161 15.81 -15.32 0.32
N ALA A 162 16.38 -16.41 -0.16
CA ALA A 162 16.75 -16.50 -1.57
C ALA A 162 15.52 -16.65 -2.47
N LEU A 163 14.34 -16.72 -1.84
CA LEU A 163 13.03 -16.66 -2.48
C LEU A 163 12.40 -15.27 -2.41
N ASN A 164 13.00 -14.28 -1.76
CA ASN A 164 12.50 -12.92 -1.68
C ASN A 164 13.47 -11.93 -2.31
N PHE A 165 12.90 -10.89 -2.91
CA PHE A 165 13.67 -9.76 -3.45
C PHE A 165 12.84 -8.49 -3.37
N GLU A 166 13.52 -7.35 -3.32
CA GLU A 166 12.89 -6.03 -3.40
C GLU A 166 12.94 -5.54 -4.85
N PHE A 167 11.81 -5.03 -5.35
CA PHE A 167 11.75 -4.35 -6.65
C PHE A 167 10.95 -3.07 -6.50
N GLU A 168 11.55 -1.93 -6.87
CA GLU A 168 10.97 -0.59 -6.74
C GLU A 168 10.43 -0.26 -5.33
N GLY A 169 11.07 -0.78 -4.28
CA GLY A 169 10.70 -0.56 -2.89
C GLY A 169 9.52 -1.41 -2.38
N ALA A 170 9.07 -2.38 -3.19
CA ALA A 170 8.10 -3.39 -2.77
C ALA A 170 8.78 -4.76 -2.62
N ASP A 171 8.34 -5.53 -1.62
CA ASP A 171 8.84 -6.87 -1.37
C ASP A 171 8.09 -7.90 -2.21
N PHE A 172 8.84 -8.79 -2.85
CA PHE A 172 8.33 -9.88 -3.66
C PHE A 172 8.80 -11.23 -3.14
N SER A 173 7.92 -12.23 -3.24
CA SER A 173 8.23 -13.63 -2.96
C SER A 173 8.10 -14.46 -4.24
N ILE A 174 9.17 -15.16 -4.61
CA ILE A 174 9.22 -16.11 -5.73
C ILE A 174 8.25 -17.26 -5.45
N VAL A 175 7.38 -17.53 -6.41
CA VAL A 175 6.36 -18.58 -6.36
C VAL A 175 6.44 -19.48 -7.59
N VAL A 176 5.90 -20.69 -7.46
CA VAL A 176 5.75 -21.61 -8.58
C VAL A 176 4.46 -21.26 -9.34
N PRO A 177 4.47 -21.19 -10.68
CA PRO A 177 3.25 -20.97 -11.44
C PRO A 177 2.22 -22.08 -11.18
N GLU A 178 0.95 -21.70 -11.04
CA GLU A 178 -0.16 -22.63 -10.75
C GLU A 178 -0.65 -23.39 -11.99
N ILE A 179 -0.35 -22.87 -13.18
CA ILE A 179 -0.77 -23.42 -14.48
C ILE A 179 0.43 -23.61 -15.41
N SER A 180 0.23 -24.41 -16.46
CA SER A 180 1.23 -24.63 -17.51
C SER A 180 1.01 -23.65 -18.66
N TYR A 181 2.11 -23.21 -19.27
CA TYR A 181 2.10 -22.30 -20.42
C TYR A 181 2.70 -23.03 -21.64
N PRO A 182 2.03 -23.05 -22.81
CA PRO A 182 2.44 -23.87 -23.95
C PRO A 182 3.87 -23.64 -24.47
N ASP A 183 4.33 -22.39 -24.46
CA ASP A 183 5.65 -21.99 -24.99
C ASP A 183 6.79 -22.10 -23.96
N PHE A 184 6.49 -22.49 -22.72
CA PHE A 184 7.45 -22.50 -21.63
C PHE A 184 7.51 -23.87 -20.93
N GLU A 185 8.67 -24.17 -20.35
CA GLU A 185 8.90 -25.40 -19.59
C GLU A 185 9.48 -25.08 -18.21
N LEU A 186 9.09 -25.85 -17.20
CA LEU A 186 9.53 -25.64 -15.83
C LEU A 186 10.92 -26.25 -15.59
N TYR A 187 11.84 -25.45 -15.09
CA TYR A 187 13.21 -25.86 -14.76
C TYR A 187 13.58 -25.49 -13.31
N ASP A 188 14.54 -26.23 -12.76
CA ASP A 188 15.27 -25.83 -11.56
C ASP A 188 16.39 -24.86 -11.97
N SER A 189 16.38 -23.68 -11.36
CA SER A 189 17.41 -22.64 -11.53
C SER A 189 17.98 -22.24 -10.17
N ILE A 190 19.14 -21.59 -10.16
CA ILE A 190 19.74 -21.05 -8.95
C ILE A 190 19.59 -19.53 -8.98
N TYR A 191 19.06 -18.96 -7.90
CA TYR A 191 19.01 -17.52 -7.64
C TYR A 191 19.40 -17.29 -6.18
N ASN A 192 20.29 -16.33 -5.92
CA ASN A 192 20.80 -16.02 -4.57
C ASN A 192 21.20 -17.27 -3.76
N ASN A 193 21.90 -18.22 -4.39
CA ASN A 193 22.33 -19.50 -3.81
C ASN A 193 21.20 -20.45 -3.37
N ALA A 194 19.95 -20.23 -3.76
CA ALA A 194 18.86 -21.20 -3.60
C ALA A 194 18.30 -21.71 -4.91
N ASN A 195 17.74 -22.91 -4.84
CA ASN A 195 17.00 -23.50 -5.94
C ASN A 195 15.61 -22.87 -6.04
N ILE A 196 15.32 -22.31 -7.20
CA ILE A 196 14.03 -21.74 -7.56
C ILE A 196 13.46 -22.47 -8.78
N LYS A 197 12.15 -22.35 -8.98
CA LYS A 197 11.50 -22.80 -10.21
C LYS A 197 11.40 -21.63 -11.19
N THR A 198 11.89 -21.84 -12.41
CA THR A 198 11.75 -20.88 -13.52
C THR A 198 10.98 -21.50 -14.67
N LEU A 199 10.25 -20.69 -15.41
CA LEU A 199 9.69 -21.07 -16.70
C LEU A 199 10.64 -20.63 -17.81
N ASN A 200 11.34 -21.58 -18.41
CA ASN A 200 12.26 -21.30 -19.49
C ASN A 200 11.48 -21.34 -20.81
N ASP A 201 11.65 -20.30 -21.60
CA ASP A 201 11.19 -20.26 -22.97
C ASP A 201 11.81 -21.41 -23.77
N LYS A 202 10.98 -22.17 -24.48
CA LYS A 202 11.44 -23.28 -25.34
C LYS A 202 12.38 -22.82 -26.45
N TYR A 203 12.35 -21.54 -26.80
CA TYR A 203 13.21 -20.91 -27.80
C TYR A 203 14.44 -20.23 -27.20
N GLY A 204 14.58 -20.23 -25.87
CA GLY A 204 15.77 -19.82 -25.14
C GLY A 204 15.97 -18.32 -24.94
N LYS A 205 14.97 -17.48 -25.24
CA LYS A 205 15.10 -16.02 -25.07
C LYS A 205 14.85 -15.55 -23.63
N TYR A 206 13.87 -16.14 -22.96
CA TYR A 206 13.44 -15.71 -21.63
C TYR A 206 13.51 -16.82 -20.59
N LYS A 207 13.87 -16.45 -19.37
CA LYS A 207 13.80 -17.32 -18.19
C LYS A 207 12.92 -16.63 -17.15
N LEU A 208 11.67 -17.03 -17.07
CA LEU A 208 10.66 -16.34 -16.30
C LEU A 208 10.66 -16.77 -14.83
N VAL A 209 10.56 -15.77 -13.94
CA VAL A 209 10.34 -15.91 -12.51
C VAL A 209 8.97 -15.35 -12.19
N PHE A 210 8.14 -16.14 -11.52
CA PHE A 210 6.85 -15.69 -11.00
C PHE A 210 7.10 -15.20 -9.58
N ALA A 211 6.70 -13.96 -9.31
CA ALA A 211 6.86 -13.41 -7.97
C ALA A 211 5.57 -12.72 -7.52
N LYS A 212 5.17 -13.02 -6.29
CA LYS A 212 4.01 -12.43 -5.64
C LYS A 212 4.45 -11.20 -4.88
N ASN A 213 3.83 -10.06 -5.16
CA ASN A 213 4.03 -8.85 -4.38
C ASN A 213 3.35 -9.02 -3.01
N ASN A 214 4.06 -8.69 -1.94
CA ASN A 214 3.60 -8.91 -0.58
C ASN A 214 2.54 -7.90 -0.10
N ASP A 215 2.46 -6.74 -0.75
CA ASP A 215 1.50 -5.68 -0.45
C ASP A 215 0.15 -5.91 -1.14
N ASP A 216 0.15 -6.12 -2.46
CA ASP A 216 -1.08 -6.26 -3.25
C ASP A 216 -1.52 -7.71 -3.48
N LEU A 217 -0.67 -8.67 -3.10
CA LEU A 217 -0.87 -10.11 -3.22
C LEU A 217 -1.07 -10.60 -4.68
N LYS A 218 -0.74 -9.79 -5.68
CA LYS A 218 -0.77 -10.18 -7.09
C LYS A 218 0.56 -10.79 -7.52
N THR A 219 0.49 -11.62 -8.55
CA THR A 219 1.66 -12.26 -9.15
C THR A 219 2.08 -11.53 -10.42
N TYR A 220 3.36 -11.24 -10.50
CA TYR A 220 4.02 -10.55 -11.59
C TYR A 220 5.09 -11.45 -12.22
N LEU A 221 5.41 -11.20 -13.49
CA LEU A 221 6.46 -11.90 -14.22
C LEU A 221 7.72 -11.04 -14.30
N PHE A 222 8.85 -11.70 -14.07
CA PHE A 222 10.17 -11.13 -14.22
C PHE A 222 11.04 -12.04 -15.10
N ASN A 223 12.06 -11.49 -15.73
CA ASN A 223 13.12 -12.22 -16.40
C ASN A 223 14.31 -12.41 -15.45
N LEU A 224 14.81 -13.63 -15.33
CA LEU A 224 16.10 -13.91 -14.72
C LEU A 224 17.16 -13.99 -15.82
N ASN A 225 17.95 -12.93 -15.96
CA ASN A 225 18.96 -12.87 -17.00
C ASN A 225 20.16 -13.79 -16.70
N GLU A 226 21.12 -13.87 -17.65
CA GLU A 226 22.30 -14.72 -17.50
C GLU A 226 23.23 -14.29 -16.36
N GLU A 227 23.20 -13.00 -16.00
CA GLU A 227 23.97 -12.43 -14.88
C GLU A 227 23.35 -12.73 -13.52
N GLY A 228 22.16 -13.34 -13.49
CA GLY A 228 21.43 -13.67 -12.27
C GLY A 228 20.63 -12.51 -11.69
N THR A 229 20.43 -11.43 -12.44
CA THR A 229 19.57 -10.31 -12.02
C THR A 229 18.14 -10.50 -12.50
N ILE A 230 17.20 -10.03 -11.68
CA ILE A 230 15.76 -10.10 -11.94
C ILE A 230 15.32 -8.76 -12.56
N GLU A 231 14.70 -8.82 -13.73
CA GLU A 231 14.20 -7.66 -14.49
C GLU A 231 12.69 -7.76 -14.66
N PHE A 232 11.96 -6.67 -14.38
CA PHE A 232 10.51 -6.66 -14.56
C PHE A 232 10.14 -6.78 -16.05
N LEU A 233 9.13 -7.61 -16.34
CA LEU A 233 8.61 -7.75 -17.69
C LEU A 233 7.22 -7.14 -17.77
N GLU A 234 6.98 -6.43 -18.87
CA GLU A 234 5.64 -6.08 -19.31
C GLU A 234 5.06 -7.26 -20.11
N TYR A 235 3.83 -7.66 -19.81
CA TYR A 235 3.24 -8.86 -20.44
C TYR A 235 1.72 -8.84 -20.46
N ILE A 236 1.18 -9.65 -21.37
CA ILE A 236 -0.25 -9.97 -21.50
C ILE A 236 -0.41 -11.48 -21.38
N VAL A 237 -1.41 -11.93 -20.60
CA VAL A 237 -1.80 -13.35 -20.54
C VAL A 237 -3.20 -13.50 -21.11
N ILE A 238 -3.33 -14.30 -22.18
CA ILE A 238 -4.62 -14.60 -22.82
C ILE A 238 -4.64 -16.09 -23.16
N ASN A 239 -5.70 -16.80 -22.76
CA ASN A 239 -5.89 -18.23 -23.03
C ASN A 239 -4.67 -19.10 -22.65
N ASP A 240 -4.09 -18.85 -21.48
CA ASP A 240 -2.89 -19.53 -20.97
C ASP A 240 -1.62 -19.34 -21.83
N ASP A 241 -1.63 -18.38 -22.76
CA ASP A 241 -0.44 -17.93 -23.49
C ASP A 241 0.11 -16.65 -22.85
N ILE A 242 1.44 -16.57 -22.74
CA ILE A 242 2.16 -15.36 -22.32
C ILE A 242 2.69 -14.64 -23.55
N TYR A 243 2.37 -13.36 -23.65
CA TYR A 243 2.93 -12.43 -24.63
C TYR A 243 3.78 -11.41 -23.88
N ILE A 244 5.10 -11.46 -24.06
CA ILE A 244 6.01 -10.50 -23.43
C ILE A 244 6.06 -9.26 -24.31
N ILE A 245 5.72 -8.10 -23.76
CA ILE A 245 5.77 -6.82 -24.47
C ILE A 245 7.22 -6.36 -24.53
N GLU A 246 7.65 -6.00 -25.74
CA GLU A 246 9.00 -5.51 -25.99
C GLU A 246 8.96 -4.05 -26.44
N ASN A 247 10.02 -3.32 -26.11
CA ASN A 247 10.16 -1.93 -26.53
C ASN A 247 10.70 -1.88 -27.96
N PRO A 248 9.91 -1.38 -28.93
CA PRO A 248 10.42 -1.16 -30.28
C PRO A 248 11.37 0.04 -30.28
N ASP A 249 12.37 0.00 -31.17
CA ASP A 249 13.24 1.15 -31.41
C ASP A 249 12.46 2.27 -32.12
N THR A 250 12.12 3.32 -31.37
CA THR A 250 11.37 4.49 -31.84
C THR A 250 12.25 5.73 -32.01
N ALA A 251 13.57 5.65 -31.78
CA ALA A 251 14.44 6.83 -31.69
C ALA A 251 14.40 7.72 -32.95
N ASN A 252 14.17 7.13 -34.12
CA ASN A 252 14.02 7.84 -35.40
C ASN A 252 12.88 7.27 -36.25
N LYS A 253 11.88 6.66 -35.60
CA LYS A 253 10.79 5.99 -36.31
C LYS A 253 9.44 6.40 -35.77
N GLU A 254 8.46 6.44 -36.64
CA GLU A 254 7.07 6.66 -36.29
C GLU A 254 6.21 5.48 -36.76
N PRO A 255 5.07 5.22 -36.10
CA PRO A 255 4.16 4.19 -36.56
C PRO A 255 3.47 4.61 -37.86
N ASP A 256 3.45 3.72 -38.83
CA ASP A 256 2.84 3.98 -40.14
C ASP A 256 1.33 4.20 -40.02
N GLY A 257 0.78 5.11 -40.84
CA GLY A 257 -0.65 5.39 -40.91
C GLY A 257 -1.28 6.06 -39.68
N ASP A 258 -2.43 5.53 -39.27
CA ASP A 258 -3.34 6.15 -38.29
C ASP A 258 -3.00 5.78 -36.83
N TRP A 259 -1.74 5.50 -36.53
CA TRP A 259 -1.27 5.13 -35.20
C TRP A 259 -0.39 6.22 -34.60
N GLN A 260 -0.34 6.31 -33.27
CA GLN A 260 0.54 7.20 -32.53
C GLN A 260 1.06 6.51 -31.26
N ILE A 261 2.18 6.98 -30.73
CA ILE A 261 2.69 6.50 -29.44
C ILE A 261 1.70 6.92 -28.35
N GLY A 262 1.32 5.97 -27.50
CA GLY A 262 0.39 6.18 -26.39
C GLY A 262 0.68 5.22 -25.23
N LYS A 263 -0.24 5.16 -24.28
CA LYS A 263 -0.16 4.26 -23.12
C LYS A 263 -1.46 3.49 -22.95
N CYS A 264 -1.36 2.23 -22.56
CA CYS A 264 -2.51 1.38 -22.31
C CYS A 264 -2.42 0.74 -20.92
N THR A 265 -3.49 0.88 -20.14
CA THR A 265 -3.66 0.10 -18.90
C THR A 265 -4.33 -1.23 -19.24
N LEU A 266 -3.58 -2.31 -19.06
CA LEU A 266 -3.98 -3.70 -19.30
C LEU A 266 -4.91 -4.22 -18.21
N SER A 267 -5.55 -5.36 -18.47
CA SER A 267 -6.46 -6.02 -17.52
C SER A 267 -5.80 -6.48 -16.22
N ASN A 268 -4.48 -6.73 -16.23
CA ASN A 268 -3.69 -7.02 -15.03
C ASN A 268 -3.34 -5.77 -14.20
N GLY A 269 -3.67 -4.56 -14.69
CA GLY A 269 -3.42 -3.28 -14.03
C GLY A 269 -2.10 -2.61 -14.44
N LEU A 270 -1.26 -3.26 -15.25
CA LEU A 270 -0.03 -2.66 -15.76
C LEU A 270 -0.35 -1.56 -16.78
N THR A 271 0.36 -0.44 -16.69
CA THR A 271 0.31 0.63 -17.70
C THR A 271 1.59 0.58 -18.52
N VAL A 272 1.43 0.29 -19.81
CA VAL A 272 2.53 -0.02 -20.72
C VAL A 272 2.51 0.94 -21.91
N ASP A 273 3.68 1.21 -22.48
CA ASP A 273 3.79 2.00 -23.70
C ASP A 273 3.30 1.18 -24.91
N CYS A 274 2.61 1.85 -25.83
CA CYS A 274 1.93 1.17 -26.94
C CYS A 274 1.73 2.10 -28.14
N PHE A 275 1.13 1.57 -29.20
CA PHE A 275 0.61 2.39 -30.29
C PHE A 275 -0.91 2.41 -30.25
N GLU A 276 -1.50 3.58 -30.07
CA GLU A 276 -2.95 3.78 -30.08
C GLU A 276 -3.42 4.37 -31.41
N SER A 277 -4.69 4.16 -31.76
CA SER A 277 -5.23 4.71 -32.98
C SER A 277 -5.55 6.20 -32.86
N LYS A 278 -5.16 6.98 -33.86
CA LYS A 278 -5.59 8.38 -34.06
C LYS A 278 -7.09 8.49 -34.35
N LYS A 279 -7.75 7.40 -34.76
CA LYS A 279 -9.18 7.37 -35.08
C LYS A 279 -9.99 7.07 -33.83
N SER A 280 -10.94 7.95 -33.50
CA SER A 280 -11.84 7.79 -32.36
C SER A 280 -12.66 6.49 -32.39
N VAL A 281 -13.01 6.00 -33.59
CA VAL A 281 -13.74 4.72 -33.76
C VAL A 281 -12.91 3.48 -33.42
N MET A 282 -11.59 3.64 -33.24
CA MET A 282 -10.66 2.58 -32.89
C MET A 282 -9.94 2.85 -31.56
N SER A 283 -10.55 3.65 -30.67
CA SER A 283 -9.94 4.05 -29.39
C SER A 283 -9.65 2.88 -28.44
N ASP A 284 -10.34 1.75 -28.61
CA ASP A 284 -10.15 0.56 -27.78
C ASP A 284 -9.07 -0.39 -28.32
N PHE A 285 -8.47 -0.08 -29.48
CA PHE A 285 -7.44 -0.89 -30.11
C PHE A 285 -6.05 -0.30 -29.87
N TYR A 286 -5.14 -1.16 -29.44
CA TYR A 286 -3.75 -0.84 -29.17
C TYR A 286 -2.85 -1.83 -29.91
N VAL A 287 -1.69 -1.39 -30.39
CA VAL A 287 -0.69 -2.28 -30.99
C VAL A 287 0.53 -2.35 -30.10
N PHE A 288 1.02 -3.57 -29.90
CA PHE A 288 2.19 -3.90 -29.11
C PHE A 288 3.17 -4.71 -29.96
N LEU A 289 4.47 -4.48 -29.76
CA LEU A 289 5.48 -5.46 -30.17
C LEU A 289 5.52 -6.53 -29.07
N CYS A 290 5.19 -7.77 -29.40
CA CYS A 290 5.22 -8.87 -28.43
C CYS A 290 6.09 -10.02 -28.91
N TYR A 291 6.84 -10.62 -27.98
CA TYR A 291 7.46 -11.92 -28.14
C TYR A 291 6.48 -13.04 -27.79
N HIS A 292 6.26 -13.95 -28.75
CA HIS A 292 5.42 -15.14 -28.57
C HIS A 292 5.73 -16.19 -29.64
N GLY A 293 5.80 -17.47 -29.26
CA GLY A 293 6.12 -18.57 -30.17
C GLY A 293 7.48 -18.43 -30.84
N GLY A 294 8.50 -18.00 -30.09
CA GLY A 294 9.88 -17.93 -30.57
C GLY A 294 10.26 -16.68 -31.35
N LYS A 295 9.32 -15.74 -31.56
CA LYS A 295 9.56 -14.55 -32.39
C LYS A 295 8.80 -13.33 -31.89
N SER A 296 9.42 -12.16 -32.08
CA SER A 296 8.78 -10.86 -31.87
C SER A 296 7.95 -10.46 -33.09
N ALA A 297 6.75 -9.98 -32.87
CA ALA A 297 5.88 -9.43 -33.91
C ALA A 297 4.88 -8.44 -33.34
N TYR A 298 4.25 -7.66 -34.21
CA TYR A 298 3.19 -6.75 -33.79
C TYR A 298 1.85 -7.48 -33.62
N PHE A 299 1.18 -7.15 -32.53
CA PHE A 299 -0.14 -7.64 -32.19
C PHE A 299 -1.07 -6.47 -31.86
N ARG A 300 -2.30 -6.55 -32.35
CA ARG A 300 -3.38 -5.65 -31.98
C ARG A 300 -4.16 -6.25 -30.82
N TYR A 301 -4.21 -5.51 -29.73
CA TYR A 301 -4.99 -5.77 -28.53
C TYR A 301 -6.29 -4.98 -28.61
N ASP A 302 -7.41 -5.68 -28.42
CA ASP A 302 -8.72 -5.10 -28.22
C ASP A 302 -9.01 -5.06 -26.72
N LYS A 303 -9.00 -3.86 -26.14
CA LYS A 303 -9.23 -3.66 -24.71
C LYS A 303 -10.66 -3.98 -24.29
N ALA A 304 -11.63 -3.78 -25.18
CA ALA A 304 -13.05 -4.03 -24.88
C ALA A 304 -13.35 -5.53 -24.78
N THR A 305 -12.74 -6.34 -25.65
CA THR A 305 -12.96 -7.79 -25.68
C THR A 305 -11.85 -8.62 -25.03
N ASN A 306 -10.73 -8.00 -24.65
CA ASN A 306 -9.53 -8.64 -24.12
C ASN A 306 -8.97 -9.72 -25.06
N ILE A 307 -8.93 -9.41 -26.36
CA ILE A 307 -8.44 -10.28 -27.42
C ILE A 307 -7.15 -9.71 -28.01
N LEU A 308 -6.20 -10.58 -28.31
CA LEU A 308 -4.94 -10.23 -28.98
C LEU A 308 -4.84 -10.96 -30.32
N GLN A 309 -4.52 -10.24 -31.39
CA GLN A 309 -4.43 -10.77 -32.75
C GLN A 309 -3.16 -10.26 -33.43
N ARG A 310 -2.53 -11.06 -34.30
CA ARG A 310 -1.37 -10.56 -35.08
C ARG A 310 -1.80 -9.42 -36.00
N GLU A 311 -0.98 -8.37 -36.07
CA GLU A 311 -1.18 -7.20 -36.92
C GLU A 311 0.01 -7.09 -37.91
N PRO A 312 0.09 -7.95 -38.93
CA PRO A 312 1.23 -7.99 -39.85
C PRO A 312 1.31 -6.74 -40.74
N GLY A 313 0.24 -5.95 -40.84
CA GLY A 313 0.21 -4.70 -41.58
C GLY A 313 0.80 -3.51 -40.83
N PHE A 314 1.06 -3.64 -39.53
CA PHE A 314 1.69 -2.59 -38.76
C PHE A 314 3.20 -2.58 -38.97
N ALA A 315 3.76 -1.39 -39.18
CA ALA A 315 5.19 -1.17 -39.30
C ALA A 315 5.58 0.18 -38.69
N LEU A 316 6.86 0.27 -38.31
CA LEU A 316 7.51 1.52 -38.02
C LEU A 316 8.24 2.01 -39.27
N ILE A 317 8.00 3.25 -39.64
CA ILE A 317 8.65 3.92 -40.78
C ILE A 317 9.66 4.93 -40.26
N ASP A 318 10.72 5.17 -41.02
CA ASP A 318 11.70 6.20 -40.68
C ASP A 318 11.00 7.56 -40.63
N TYR A 319 11.24 8.30 -39.55
CA TYR A 319 10.69 9.63 -39.37
C TYR A 319 11.12 10.51 -40.54
N GLN A 320 10.15 10.86 -41.39
CA GLN A 320 10.34 11.88 -42.39
C GLN A 320 9.93 13.19 -41.74
N PRO A 321 10.87 14.09 -41.37
CA PRO A 321 10.49 15.42 -40.93
C PRO A 321 9.66 16.01 -42.06
N VAL A 322 8.40 16.33 -41.79
CA VAL A 322 7.57 17.06 -42.74
C VAL A 322 8.35 18.31 -43.08
N GLU A 323 8.89 18.39 -44.31
CA GLU A 323 9.45 19.63 -44.83
C GLU A 323 8.33 20.65 -44.67
N SER A 324 8.48 21.53 -43.68
CA SER A 324 7.57 22.64 -43.51
C SER A 324 7.54 23.36 -44.84
N PRO A 325 6.37 23.52 -45.50
CA PRO A 325 6.31 24.14 -46.81
C PRO A 325 7.02 25.49 -46.70
N SER A 326 8.16 25.58 -47.37
CA SER A 326 8.96 26.78 -47.40
C SER A 326 8.09 27.84 -48.06
N HIS A 327 7.72 28.83 -47.25
CA HIS A 327 6.81 29.93 -47.58
C HIS A 327 5.38 29.52 -47.98
N ASN A 328 4.41 29.80 -47.09
CA ASN A 328 3.25 30.65 -47.39
C ASN A 328 2.26 30.75 -46.20
N GLY A 329 2.11 31.96 -45.65
CA GLY A 329 0.91 32.45 -44.95
C GLY A 329 0.73 32.05 -43.47
N LEU A 330 0.61 33.08 -42.60
CA LEU A 330 0.18 32.99 -41.18
C LEU A 330 -1.07 32.12 -40.94
N ILE A 331 -1.91 31.96 -41.96
CA ILE A 331 -3.19 31.24 -41.91
C ILE A 331 -2.98 29.72 -41.78
N ASN A 332 -1.93 29.15 -42.40
CA ASN A 332 -1.66 27.72 -42.31
C ASN A 332 -1.01 27.31 -40.97
N ARG A 333 -0.28 28.22 -40.33
CA ARG A 333 0.26 28.00 -38.97
C ARG A 333 -0.85 27.94 -37.90
N MET A 334 -1.97 28.60 -38.14
CA MET A 334 -3.16 28.51 -37.28
C MET A 334 -3.92 27.19 -37.46
N ALA A 335 -3.78 26.51 -38.61
CA ALA A 335 -4.50 25.26 -38.89
C ALA A 335 -3.96 24.06 -38.10
N VAL A 336 -2.66 24.05 -37.78
CA VAL A 336 -1.94 22.97 -37.09
C VAL A 336 -2.13 23.00 -35.55
N LEU A 337 -2.68 24.08 -35.00
CA LEU A 337 -2.93 24.19 -33.56
C LEU A 337 -4.10 23.33 -33.09
N SER A 338 -3.98 22.77 -31.88
CA SER A 338 -5.09 22.07 -31.21
C SER A 338 -6.30 23.01 -31.02
N SER A 339 -7.50 22.45 -30.91
CA SER A 339 -8.75 23.22 -30.79
C SER A 339 -8.71 24.23 -29.63
N GLU A 340 -8.08 23.84 -28.53
CA GLU A 340 -7.90 24.67 -27.34
C GLU A 340 -6.96 25.85 -27.60
N ALA A 341 -5.83 25.64 -28.28
CA ALA A 341 -4.89 26.70 -28.65
C ALA A 341 -5.50 27.70 -29.66
N LYS A 342 -6.35 27.22 -30.57
CA LYS A 342 -7.11 28.09 -31.50
C LYS A 342 -8.08 29.02 -30.75
N SER A 343 -8.77 28.49 -29.74
CA SER A 343 -9.72 29.27 -28.93
C SER A 343 -9.03 30.41 -28.16
N LEU A 344 -7.82 30.16 -27.64
CA LEU A 344 -7.07 31.11 -26.84
C LEU A 344 -6.51 32.27 -27.68
N ILE A 345 -6.06 31.98 -28.91
CA ILE A 345 -5.62 33.03 -29.85
C ILE A 345 -6.80 33.88 -30.30
N PHE A 346 -7.98 33.28 -30.53
CA PHE A 346 -9.17 34.03 -30.92
C PHE A 346 -9.63 34.98 -29.80
N LEU A 347 -9.54 34.54 -28.54
CA LEU A 347 -9.82 35.37 -27.37
C LEU A 347 -8.85 36.57 -27.28
N ALA A 348 -7.55 36.32 -27.43
CA ALA A 348 -6.51 37.36 -27.39
C ALA A 348 -6.67 38.39 -28.53
N MET A 349 -7.01 37.93 -29.74
CA MET A 349 -7.29 38.82 -30.87
C MET A 349 -8.53 39.68 -30.64
N THR A 350 -9.58 39.13 -30.03
CA THR A 350 -10.81 39.86 -29.72
C THR A 350 -10.54 40.95 -28.67
N GLU A 351 -9.74 40.64 -27.65
CA GLU A 351 -9.33 41.60 -26.62
C GLU A 351 -8.46 42.72 -27.21
N PHE A 352 -7.53 42.39 -28.11
CA PHE A 352 -6.71 43.39 -28.79
C PHE A 352 -7.56 44.35 -29.64
N ILE A 353 -8.55 43.85 -30.39
CA ILE A 353 -9.47 44.69 -31.16
C ILE A 353 -10.27 45.62 -30.25
N LEU A 354 -10.76 45.12 -29.11
CA LEU A 354 -11.48 45.94 -28.13
C LEU A 354 -10.60 47.06 -27.57
N ILE A 355 -9.33 46.78 -27.27
CA ILE A 355 -8.36 47.80 -26.81
C ILE A 355 -8.14 48.86 -27.88
N VAL A 356 -7.94 48.46 -29.14
CA VAL A 356 -7.75 49.41 -30.25
C VAL A 356 -8.98 50.30 -30.44
N VAL A 357 -10.19 49.72 -30.40
CA VAL A 357 -11.44 50.48 -30.47
C VAL A 357 -11.57 51.45 -29.29
N LEU A 358 -11.21 51.02 -28.07
CA LEU A 358 -11.23 51.88 -26.89
C LEU A 358 -10.26 53.07 -27.02
N ILE A 359 -9.05 52.83 -27.53
CA ILE A 359 -8.07 53.89 -27.81
C ILE A 359 -8.63 54.89 -28.82
N ILE A 360 -9.24 54.40 -29.92
CA ILE A 360 -9.86 55.26 -30.93
C ILE A 360 -10.99 56.10 -30.30
N LEU A 361 -11.85 55.49 -29.47
CA LEU A 361 -12.93 56.20 -28.78
C LEU A 361 -12.39 57.24 -27.79
N ILE A 362 -11.30 56.96 -27.07
CA ILE A 362 -10.64 57.94 -26.18
C ILE A 362 -10.09 59.12 -26.98
N VAL A 363 -9.43 58.86 -28.12
CA VAL A 363 -8.91 59.92 -29.00
C VAL A 363 -10.05 60.76 -29.58
N LEU A 364 -11.14 60.14 -30.03
CA LEU A 364 -12.32 60.83 -30.54
C LEU A 364 -13.04 61.63 -29.44
N ARG A 365 -13.12 61.10 -28.21
CA ARG A 365 -13.70 61.80 -27.06
C ARG A 365 -12.87 63.02 -26.64
N ARG A 366 -11.54 62.91 -26.61
CA ARG A 366 -10.63 64.05 -26.37
C ARG A 366 -10.73 65.12 -27.44
N ARG A 367 -11.00 64.76 -28.70
CA ARG A 367 -11.27 65.72 -29.78
C ARG A 367 -12.61 66.45 -29.64
N LYS A 368 -13.64 65.82 -29.05
CA LYS A 368 -14.97 66.43 -28.87
C LYS A 368 -15.08 67.29 -27.61
N ASN A 369 -14.41 66.94 -26.52
CA ASN A 369 -14.34 67.75 -25.29
C ASN A 369 -12.86 67.94 -24.89
N PRO A 370 -12.19 69.03 -25.32
CA PRO A 370 -10.88 69.38 -24.80
C PRO A 370 -11.00 69.69 -23.30
N LEU A 371 -10.03 69.21 -22.51
CA LEU A 371 -9.92 69.55 -21.09
C LEU A 371 -9.74 71.07 -20.94
N PRO A 372 -10.29 71.70 -19.89
CA PRO A 372 -10.00 73.09 -19.60
C PRO A 372 -8.49 73.23 -19.37
N VAL A 373 -7.88 74.18 -20.06
CA VAL A 373 -6.48 74.56 -19.86
C VAL A 373 -6.42 75.18 -18.46
N GLU A 374 -5.73 74.53 -17.53
CA GLU A 374 -5.28 75.20 -16.30
C GLU A 374 -4.18 76.17 -16.73
N GLU A 375 -4.47 77.47 -16.64
CA GLU A 375 -3.47 78.53 -16.70
C GLU A 375 -2.65 78.50 -15.40
N GLU A 376 -1.37 78.15 -15.52
CA GLU A 376 -0.24 78.91 -14.94
C GLU A 376 1.09 78.53 -15.62
#